data_AF-A0A7X7FRY5-F1
#
_entry.id   AF-A0A7X7FRY5-F1
#
_cell.length_a   1.000
_cell.length_b   1.000
_cell.length_c   1.000
_cell.angle_alpha   90.00
_cell.angle_beta   90.00
_cell.angle_gamma   90.00
#
_symmetry.space_group_name_H-M   'P 1'
#
loop_
_entity.id
_entity.type
_entity.pdbx_description
1 polymer ?
#
loop_
_entity_poly.entity_id
_entity_poly.type
_entity_poly.pdbx_seq_one_letter_code
_entity_poly.pdbx_strand_id
1 'polypeptide(L)'
;MLRVHGIKPTQVWSRDLINNIAPVRSYVTNSGRYVVTMDEWGHVGKFPVVVYAHDGGLVAVHSTDSLGLEGEDILHITQSVSSYWWNENALVFFEPREEVLCIRLHWGKLLLINLADGEVMSQKWYENRRGWDRDAEKWPELREYAEKRTGELVMRLLASNEPKERETGAIVAGQLQFRGAVPKLRDLLSDDAFYWNGCAPLFFVGLGKTYYVREAARNALDQMGIRVPASHPATRPSM
;
A
#
# COMPACT_ATOMS: atom_id res chain seq x y z
N MET A 1 -17.83 -25.03 -5.17
CA MET A 1 -16.71 -25.99 -5.03
C MET A 1 -15.57 -25.47 -5.88
N LEU A 2 -14.56 -24.84 -5.27
CA LEU A 2 -13.37 -24.39 -6.01
C LEU A 2 -12.65 -25.63 -6.53
N ARG A 3 -12.15 -25.63 -7.77
CA ARG A 3 -11.25 -26.67 -8.28
C ARG A 3 -10.00 -25.95 -8.73
N VAL A 4 -8.87 -26.27 -8.11
CA VAL A 4 -7.56 -25.76 -8.54
C VAL A 4 -6.90 -26.92 -9.30
N HIS A 5 -6.74 -26.76 -10.62
CA HIS A 5 -6.12 -27.76 -11.51
C HIS A 5 -6.67 -29.19 -11.41
N GLY A 6 -7.98 -29.36 -11.18
CA GLY A 6 -8.60 -30.69 -11.10
C GLY A 6 -8.40 -31.42 -9.78
N ILE A 7 -7.62 -30.86 -8.84
CA ILE A 7 -7.50 -31.34 -7.48
C ILE A 7 -8.68 -30.81 -6.67
N LYS A 8 -9.35 -31.69 -5.92
CA LYS A 8 -10.38 -31.28 -4.97
C LYS A 8 -9.66 -30.53 -3.83
N PRO A 9 -9.96 -29.24 -3.59
CA PRO A 9 -9.30 -28.51 -2.53
C PRO A 9 -9.70 -29.10 -1.18
N THR A 10 -8.71 -29.23 -0.30
CA THR A 10 -8.94 -29.48 1.11
C THR A 10 -9.20 -28.14 1.77
N GLN A 11 -10.34 -28.01 2.47
CA GLN A 11 -10.60 -26.84 3.29
C GLN A 11 -9.62 -26.85 4.47
N VAL A 12 -8.80 -25.80 4.60
CA VAL A 12 -7.86 -25.64 5.72
C VAL A 12 -8.63 -25.16 6.96
N TRP A 13 -9.42 -24.10 6.81
CA TRP A 13 -10.34 -23.61 7.82
C TRP A 13 -11.49 -22.82 7.19
N SER A 14 -12.53 -22.56 7.98
CA SER A 14 -13.62 -21.66 7.63
C SER A 14 -14.13 -20.99 8.90
N ARG A 15 -14.38 -19.68 8.83
CA ARG A 15 -15.01 -18.91 9.91
C ARG A 15 -15.71 -17.67 9.36
N ASP A 16 -16.57 -17.10 10.17
CA ASP A 16 -17.05 -15.74 9.96
C ASP A 16 -15.92 -14.76 10.26
N LEU A 17 -15.62 -13.90 9.28
CA LEU A 17 -14.68 -12.80 9.46
C LEU A 17 -15.29 -11.77 10.42
N ILE A 18 -14.46 -11.00 11.11
CA ILE A 18 -14.95 -9.94 12.00
C ILE A 18 -15.54 -8.75 11.24
N ASN A 19 -15.24 -8.65 9.94
CA ASN A 19 -15.84 -7.68 9.04
C ASN A 19 -17.35 -7.90 9.01
N ASN A 20 -18.10 -6.80 9.12
CA ASN A 20 -19.55 -6.80 9.09
C ASN A 20 -20.09 -7.02 7.67
N ILE A 21 -19.35 -6.61 6.64
CA ILE A 21 -19.78 -6.67 5.23
C ILE A 21 -18.81 -7.56 4.45
N ALA A 22 -17.61 -7.08 4.21
CA ALA A 22 -16.53 -7.78 3.52
C ALA A 22 -15.24 -6.98 3.67
N PRO A 23 -14.07 -7.64 3.75
CA PRO A 23 -12.82 -6.92 3.67
C PRO A 23 -12.60 -6.34 2.28
N VAL A 24 -11.92 -5.18 2.20
CA VAL A 24 -11.57 -4.58 0.90
C VAL A 24 -10.45 -5.36 0.24
N ARG A 25 -9.50 -5.87 1.02
CA ARG A 25 -8.39 -6.71 0.54
C ARG A 25 -8.11 -7.86 1.50
N SER A 26 -7.56 -8.93 0.96
CA SER A 26 -7.05 -10.07 1.71
C SER A 26 -5.70 -10.49 1.18
N TYR A 27 -4.78 -10.82 2.10
CA TYR A 27 -3.46 -11.36 1.82
C TYR A 27 -3.33 -12.70 2.53
N VAL A 28 -2.78 -13.69 1.83
CA VAL A 28 -2.55 -15.02 2.38
C VAL A 28 -1.09 -15.34 2.19
N THR A 29 -0.42 -15.83 3.23
CA THR A 29 0.97 -16.30 3.09
C THR A 29 1.00 -17.51 2.16
N ASN A 30 2.09 -17.72 1.42
CA ASN A 30 2.19 -18.87 0.50
C ASN A 30 2.12 -20.20 1.26
N SER A 31 2.59 -20.23 2.51
CA SER A 31 2.42 -21.37 3.43
C SER A 31 0.97 -21.59 3.90
N GLY A 32 0.08 -20.61 3.70
CA GLY A 32 -1.29 -20.62 4.23
C GLY A 32 -1.38 -20.46 5.75
N ARG A 33 -0.26 -20.20 6.43
CA ARG A 33 -0.21 -20.06 7.90
C ARG A 33 -0.93 -18.83 8.44
N TYR A 34 -1.03 -17.78 7.63
CA TYR A 34 -1.70 -16.56 8.03
C TYR A 34 -2.58 -16.03 6.91
N VAL A 35 -3.73 -15.48 7.31
CA VAL A 35 -4.60 -14.67 6.47
C VAL A 35 -4.71 -13.30 7.10
N VAL A 36 -4.45 -12.27 6.31
CA VAL A 36 -4.60 -10.87 6.70
C VAL A 36 -5.74 -10.28 5.91
N THR A 37 -6.71 -9.66 6.57
CA THR A 37 -7.72 -8.84 5.90
C THR A 37 -7.50 -7.38 6.20
N MET A 38 -7.87 -6.52 5.26
CA MET A 38 -7.72 -5.08 5.37
C MET A 38 -9.00 -4.36 5.01
N ASP A 39 -9.35 -3.42 5.87
CA ASP A 39 -10.47 -2.51 5.76
C ASP A 39 -11.84 -3.20 5.74
N GLU A 40 -12.91 -2.41 5.71
CA GLU A 40 -14.28 -2.84 5.52
C GLU A 40 -14.85 -2.18 4.27
N TRP A 41 -15.56 -2.95 3.45
CA TRP A 41 -16.22 -2.42 2.26
C TRP A 41 -17.20 -1.30 2.64
N GLY A 42 -17.07 -0.14 1.98
CA GLY A 42 -17.85 1.07 2.28
C GLY A 42 -17.37 1.89 3.49
N HIS A 43 -16.39 1.38 4.25
CA HIS A 43 -15.83 2.00 5.46
C HIS A 43 -14.31 1.79 5.55
N VAL A 44 -13.56 2.31 4.57
CA VAL A 44 -12.08 2.19 4.58
C VAL A 44 -11.52 2.82 5.85
N GLY A 45 -10.54 2.17 6.49
CA GLY A 45 -10.00 2.54 7.80
C GLY A 45 -10.76 1.94 8.99
N LYS A 46 -11.89 1.24 8.77
CA LYS A 46 -12.46 0.33 9.77
C LYS A 46 -11.85 -1.06 9.59
N PHE A 47 -11.35 -1.65 10.68
CA PHE A 47 -10.55 -2.89 10.64
C PHE A 47 -9.37 -2.82 9.65
N PRO A 48 -8.50 -1.79 9.73
CA PRO A 48 -7.43 -1.56 8.76
C PRO A 48 -6.53 -2.78 8.57
N VAL A 49 -6.19 -3.50 9.64
CA VAL A 49 -5.47 -4.78 9.56
C VAL A 49 -6.07 -5.75 10.56
N VAL A 50 -6.42 -6.94 10.08
CA VAL A 50 -6.86 -8.06 10.92
C VAL A 50 -6.03 -9.27 10.55
N VAL A 51 -5.47 -9.95 11.55
CA VAL A 51 -4.61 -11.12 11.36
C VAL A 51 -5.32 -12.36 11.88
N TYR A 52 -5.38 -13.38 11.04
CA TYR A 52 -5.90 -14.70 11.36
C TYR A 52 -4.81 -15.76 11.19
N ALA A 53 -4.75 -16.71 12.11
CA ALA A 53 -3.86 -17.86 12.07
C ALA A 53 -4.39 -18.97 11.13
N HIS A 54 -3.57 -20.00 10.96
CA HIS A 54 -3.80 -21.13 10.06
C HIS A 54 -5.04 -21.99 10.37
N ASP A 55 -5.66 -21.81 11.52
CA ASP A 55 -6.89 -22.48 11.97
C ASP A 55 -8.10 -21.53 11.96
N GLY A 56 -7.92 -20.30 11.49
CA GLY A 56 -8.90 -19.22 11.58
C GLY A 56 -8.90 -18.49 12.93
N GLY A 57 -8.01 -18.83 13.87
CA GLY A 57 -7.86 -18.12 15.14
C GLY A 57 -7.58 -16.64 14.90
N LEU A 58 -8.26 -15.75 15.63
CA LEU A 58 -8.04 -14.31 15.54
C LEU A 58 -6.78 -13.96 16.33
N VAL A 59 -5.72 -13.54 15.64
CA VAL A 59 -4.45 -13.13 16.26
C VAL A 59 -4.54 -11.68 16.71
N ALA A 60 -4.95 -10.79 15.80
CA ALA A 60 -5.00 -9.36 16.10
C ALA A 60 -6.04 -8.60 15.28
N VAL A 61 -6.51 -7.49 15.85
CA VAL A 61 -7.37 -6.50 15.23
C VAL A 61 -6.76 -5.14 15.47
N HIS A 62 -6.31 -4.49 14.40
CA HIS A 62 -5.76 -3.15 14.49
C HIS A 62 -6.78 -2.09 14.13
N SER A 63 -6.76 -0.97 14.86
CA SER A 63 -7.21 0.35 14.42
C SER A 63 -6.04 1.14 13.82
N THR A 64 -6.32 2.29 13.19
CA THR A 64 -5.28 3.22 12.71
C THR A 64 -4.35 3.65 13.85
N ASP A 65 -4.89 3.89 15.03
CA ASP A 65 -4.13 4.30 16.22
C ASP A 65 -3.20 3.17 16.68
N SER A 66 -3.69 1.92 16.72
CA SER A 66 -2.86 0.78 17.10
C SER A 66 -1.77 0.44 16.07
N LEU A 67 -1.94 0.88 14.81
CA LEU A 67 -0.88 0.85 13.78
C LEU A 67 0.13 2.00 13.97
N GLY A 68 -0.08 2.87 14.95
CA GLY A 68 0.73 4.05 15.21
C GLY A 68 0.55 5.14 14.16
N LEU A 69 -0.63 5.24 13.52
CA LEU A 69 -0.96 6.29 12.55
C LEU A 69 -1.61 7.47 13.28
N GLU A 70 -0.79 8.23 13.99
CA GLU A 70 -1.21 9.33 14.86
C GLU A 70 -0.42 10.61 14.59
N GLY A 71 -0.86 11.74 15.13
CA GLY A 71 -0.15 13.02 15.00
C GLY A 71 0.01 13.48 13.55
N GLU A 72 1.25 13.68 13.10
CA GLU A 72 1.55 14.17 11.74
C GLU A 72 1.13 13.18 10.64
N ASP A 73 1.03 11.87 10.94
CA ASP A 73 0.56 10.88 9.96
C ASP A 73 -0.85 11.18 9.45
N ILE A 74 -1.70 11.77 10.30
CA ILE A 74 -3.09 12.10 9.96
C ILE A 74 -3.15 13.08 8.78
N LEU A 75 -2.15 13.94 8.62
CA LEU A 75 -2.06 14.92 7.53
C LEU A 75 -1.87 14.27 6.16
N HIS A 76 -1.40 13.02 6.12
CA HIS A 76 -1.23 12.24 4.89
C HIS A 76 -2.45 11.38 4.55
N ILE A 77 -3.44 11.29 5.44
CA ILE A 77 -4.60 10.41 5.26
C ILE A 77 -5.76 11.20 4.67
N THR A 78 -6.08 10.91 3.41
CA THR A 78 -7.29 11.45 2.77
C THR A 78 -8.52 10.98 3.53
N GLN A 79 -9.40 11.91 3.90
CA GLN A 79 -10.67 11.63 4.56
C GLN A 79 -11.83 11.94 3.61
N SER A 80 -12.84 11.08 3.65
CA SER A 80 -14.13 11.27 2.99
C SER A 80 -15.24 11.05 4.02
N VAL A 81 -16.50 11.23 3.61
CA VAL A 81 -17.67 11.17 4.51
C VAL A 81 -17.69 9.91 5.38
N SER A 82 -17.28 8.76 4.85
CA SER A 82 -17.34 7.47 5.54
C SER A 82 -16.03 6.68 5.55
N SER A 83 -14.92 7.25 5.08
CA SER A 83 -13.68 6.48 4.85
C SER A 83 -12.41 7.28 5.13
N TYR A 84 -11.45 6.60 5.75
CA TYR A 84 -10.08 7.02 6.02
C TYR A 84 -9.13 6.22 5.14
N TRP A 85 -8.60 6.85 4.08
CA TRP A 85 -7.82 6.18 3.04
C TRP A 85 -6.36 6.00 3.43
N TRP A 86 -6.12 5.35 4.57
CA TRP A 86 -4.79 5.25 5.21
C TRP A 86 -3.76 4.44 4.41
N ASN A 87 -4.22 3.48 3.60
CA ASN A 87 -3.38 2.60 2.78
C ASN A 87 -3.35 3.01 1.29
N GLU A 88 -3.74 4.24 0.96
CA GLU A 88 -3.66 4.75 -0.40
C GLU A 88 -2.23 4.63 -0.93
N ASN A 89 -2.09 4.00 -2.11
CA ASN A 89 -0.80 3.72 -2.76
C ASN A 89 0.20 2.98 -1.85
N ALA A 90 -0.28 2.22 -0.85
CA ALA A 90 0.58 1.42 0.01
C ALA A 90 1.04 0.13 -0.68
N LEU A 91 2.26 -0.29 -0.37
CA LEU A 91 2.80 -1.59 -0.75
C LEU A 91 2.69 -2.54 0.42
N VAL A 92 2.07 -3.70 0.18
CA VAL A 92 1.84 -4.74 1.19
C VAL A 92 2.50 -6.03 0.72
N PHE A 93 3.35 -6.62 1.55
CA PHE A 93 4.03 -7.88 1.27
C PHE A 93 4.49 -8.56 2.55
N PHE A 94 4.72 -9.88 2.49
CA PHE A 94 5.30 -10.63 3.60
C PHE A 94 6.82 -10.67 3.50
N GLU A 95 7.50 -10.74 4.64
CA GLU A 95 8.92 -11.12 4.66
C GLU A 95 9.10 -12.61 4.27
N PRO A 96 10.30 -13.04 3.85
CA PRO A 96 10.51 -14.36 3.23
C PRO A 96 10.13 -15.57 4.09
N ARG A 97 10.24 -15.48 5.42
CA ARG A 97 9.80 -16.54 6.36
C ARG A 97 8.31 -16.48 6.67
N GLU A 98 7.59 -15.50 6.16
CA GLU A 98 6.16 -15.29 6.34
C GLU A 98 5.72 -15.17 7.81
N GLU A 99 6.56 -14.57 8.64
CA GLU A 99 6.34 -14.25 10.05
C GLU A 99 5.98 -12.77 10.26
N VAL A 100 6.31 -11.90 9.31
CA VAL A 100 6.03 -10.44 9.39
C VAL A 100 5.32 -9.95 8.13
N LEU A 101 4.28 -9.15 8.32
CA LEU A 101 3.66 -8.34 7.27
C LEU A 101 4.34 -6.96 7.22
N CYS A 102 4.80 -6.59 6.04
CA CYS A 102 5.37 -5.28 5.74
C CYS A 102 4.33 -4.43 4.99
N ILE A 103 4.04 -3.25 5.50
CA ILE A 103 3.20 -2.25 4.83
C ILE A 103 3.99 -0.96 4.70
N ARG A 104 4.34 -0.59 3.47
CA ARG A 104 4.96 0.71 3.17
C ARG A 104 3.88 1.68 2.69
N LEU A 105 3.71 2.77 3.43
CA LEU A 105 2.72 3.81 3.14
C LEU A 105 3.28 4.84 2.15
N HIS A 106 2.40 5.57 1.46
CA HIS A 106 2.80 6.52 0.44
C HIS A 106 3.48 7.79 0.99
N TRP A 107 3.65 7.95 2.30
CA TRP A 107 4.51 8.99 2.87
C TRP A 107 5.83 8.43 3.41
N GLY A 108 6.14 7.17 3.09
CA GLY A 108 7.41 6.52 3.38
C GLY A 108 7.47 5.80 4.73
N LYS A 109 6.45 5.92 5.58
CA LYS A 109 6.33 5.14 6.81
C LYS A 109 6.24 3.65 6.50
N LEU A 110 6.96 2.85 7.28
CA LEU A 110 6.98 1.39 7.19
C LEU A 110 6.36 0.81 8.45
N LEU A 111 5.30 0.02 8.29
CA LEU A 111 4.70 -0.79 9.34
C LEU A 111 5.22 -2.21 9.19
N LEU A 112 5.76 -2.76 10.28
CA LEU A 112 6.16 -4.15 10.40
C LEU A 112 5.25 -4.78 11.46
N ILE A 113 4.48 -5.79 11.09
CA ILE A 113 3.51 -6.43 11.98
C ILE A 113 3.91 -7.90 12.12
N ASN A 114 4.29 -8.31 13.34
CA ASN A 114 4.55 -9.71 13.65
C ASN A 114 3.23 -10.47 13.56
N LEU A 115 3.17 -11.52 12.73
CA LEU A 115 1.95 -12.27 12.47
C LEU A 115 1.62 -13.30 13.56
N ALA A 116 2.58 -13.64 14.42
CA ALA A 116 2.37 -14.59 15.50
C ALA A 116 1.55 -14.00 16.65
N ASP A 117 1.75 -12.72 16.96
CA ASP A 117 1.12 -12.02 18.08
C ASP A 117 0.42 -10.70 17.68
N GLY A 118 0.57 -10.28 16.43
CA GLY A 118 0.01 -9.03 15.91
C GLY A 118 0.77 -7.78 16.33
N GLU A 119 1.96 -7.89 16.93
CA GLU A 119 2.62 -6.71 17.44
C GLU A 119 3.20 -5.82 16.32
N VAL A 120 2.97 -4.50 16.43
CA VAL A 120 3.56 -3.51 15.52
C VAL A 120 4.98 -3.17 15.97
N MET A 121 5.95 -3.60 15.18
CA MET A 121 7.38 -3.43 15.44
C MET A 121 7.86 -2.06 14.95
N SER A 122 7.47 -0.99 15.63
CA SER A 122 7.94 0.38 15.34
C SER A 122 9.40 0.64 15.76
N GLN A 123 9.96 1.80 15.40
CA GLN A 123 11.26 2.25 15.92
C GLN A 123 11.26 2.31 17.46
N LYS A 124 10.20 2.86 18.06
CA LYS A 124 10.03 2.93 19.53
C LYS A 124 9.95 1.53 20.15
N TRP A 125 9.25 0.60 19.50
CA TRP A 125 9.21 -0.81 19.90
C TRP A 125 10.62 -1.42 19.94
N TYR A 126 11.42 -1.19 18.89
CA TYR A 126 12.79 -1.69 18.80
C TYR A 126 13.69 -1.09 19.88
N GLU A 127 13.64 0.23 20.07
CA GLU A 127 14.46 0.93 21.06
C GLU A 127 14.23 0.45 22.50
N ASN A 128 12.98 0.11 22.83
CA ASN A 128 12.61 -0.38 24.16
C ASN A 128 13.04 -1.84 24.42
N ARG A 129 13.27 -2.62 23.36
CA ARG A 129 13.45 -4.09 23.43
C ARG A 129 14.84 -4.57 23.02
N ARG A 130 15.57 -3.77 22.25
CA ARG A 130 16.92 -4.12 21.78
C ARG A 130 17.83 -4.48 22.95
N GLY A 131 18.55 -5.60 22.81
CA GLY A 131 19.51 -6.08 23.80
C GLY A 131 18.97 -7.12 24.79
N TRP A 132 17.66 -7.42 24.78
CA TRP A 132 17.10 -8.49 25.62
C TRP A 132 15.97 -9.30 24.95
N ASP A 133 15.27 -8.72 23.96
CA ASP A 133 14.29 -9.42 23.15
C ASP A 133 14.92 -9.92 21.84
N ARG A 134 14.81 -11.24 21.56
CA ARG A 134 15.36 -11.87 20.35
C ARG A 134 14.68 -11.39 19.08
N ASP A 135 13.40 -11.02 19.13
CA ASP A 135 12.71 -10.53 17.93
C ASP A 135 13.15 -9.10 17.60
N ALA A 136 13.56 -8.32 18.60
CA ALA A 136 14.13 -7.01 18.37
C ALA A 136 15.48 -7.08 17.65
N GLU A 137 16.25 -8.16 17.82
CA GLU A 137 17.53 -8.37 17.11
C GLU A 137 17.33 -8.52 15.59
N LYS A 138 16.18 -9.06 15.15
CA LYS A 138 15.84 -9.23 13.73
C LYS A 138 15.39 -7.93 13.06
N TRP A 139 14.98 -6.94 13.85
CA TRP A 139 14.31 -5.73 13.36
C TRP A 139 15.12 -4.93 12.32
N PRO A 140 16.45 -4.71 12.48
CA PRO A 140 17.24 -4.02 11.47
C PRO A 140 17.25 -4.76 10.12
N GLU A 141 17.39 -6.10 10.14
CA GLU A 141 17.40 -6.93 8.93
C GLU A 141 16.04 -6.92 8.22
N LEU A 142 14.94 -6.94 9.00
CA LEU A 142 13.58 -6.83 8.44
C LEU A 142 13.37 -5.50 7.73
N ARG A 143 13.89 -4.40 8.28
CA ARG A 143 13.83 -3.08 7.64
C ARG A 143 14.63 -3.01 6.36
N GLU A 144 15.88 -3.51 6.38
CA GLU A 144 16.72 -3.57 5.18
C GLU A 144 16.05 -4.41 4.09
N TYR A 145 15.49 -5.57 4.46
CA TYR A 145 14.71 -6.40 3.55
C TYR A 145 13.53 -5.64 2.94
N ALA A 146 12.72 -4.97 3.77
CA ALA A 146 11.54 -4.23 3.31
C ALA A 146 11.91 -3.10 2.34
N GLU A 147 12.99 -2.37 2.62
CA GLU A 147 13.52 -1.32 1.74
C GLU A 147 13.98 -1.89 0.39
N LYS A 148 14.79 -2.97 0.41
CA LYS A 148 15.22 -3.65 -0.82
C LYS A 148 14.04 -4.17 -1.62
N ARG A 149 13.10 -4.87 -0.97
CA ARG A 149 11.92 -5.44 -1.60
C ARG A 149 11.01 -4.37 -2.20
N THR A 150 10.91 -3.21 -1.55
CA THR A 150 10.20 -2.04 -2.09
C THR A 150 10.77 -1.63 -3.45
N GLY A 151 12.09 -1.53 -3.59
CA GLY A 151 12.74 -1.19 -4.86
C GLY A 151 12.43 -2.17 -5.99
N GLU A 152 12.40 -3.48 -5.67
CA GLU A 152 12.00 -4.52 -6.63
C GLU A 152 10.53 -4.39 -7.07
N LEU A 153 9.63 -4.12 -6.10
CA LEU A 153 8.21 -3.93 -6.37
C LEU A 153 7.94 -2.67 -7.21
N VAL A 154 8.68 -1.59 -6.97
CA VAL A 154 8.57 -0.35 -7.76
C VAL A 154 8.75 -0.63 -9.24
N MET A 155 9.79 -1.35 -9.64
CA MET A 155 10.02 -1.65 -11.07
C MET A 155 8.91 -2.50 -11.67
N ARG A 156 8.37 -3.46 -10.90
CA ARG A 156 7.24 -4.28 -11.34
C ARG A 156 5.99 -3.43 -11.55
N LEU A 157 5.69 -2.53 -10.62
CA LEU A 157 4.51 -1.65 -10.67
C LEU A 157 4.58 -0.64 -11.82
N LEU A 158 5.75 -0.04 -12.03
CA LEU A 158 5.98 0.87 -13.16
C LEU A 158 5.79 0.19 -14.53
N ALA A 159 5.97 -1.13 -14.59
CA ALA A 159 5.78 -1.94 -15.80
C ALA A 159 4.36 -2.54 -15.92
N SER A 160 3.46 -2.26 -14.98
CA SER A 160 2.12 -2.86 -14.97
C SER A 160 1.21 -2.30 -16.06
N ASN A 161 0.29 -3.14 -16.53
CA ASN A 161 -0.80 -2.70 -17.41
C ASN A 161 -1.89 -1.95 -16.64
N GLU A 162 -1.96 -2.10 -15.31
CA GLU A 162 -2.93 -1.41 -14.45
C GLU A 162 -2.45 0.02 -14.14
N PRO A 163 -3.18 1.07 -14.56
CA PRO A 163 -2.76 2.45 -14.32
C PRO A 163 -2.53 2.82 -12.85
N LYS A 164 -3.37 2.31 -11.93
CA LYS A 164 -3.21 2.59 -10.50
C LYS A 164 -1.93 1.99 -9.93
N GLU A 165 -1.50 0.84 -10.44
CA GLU A 165 -0.21 0.26 -10.09
C GLU A 165 0.95 1.11 -10.60
N ARG A 166 0.87 1.62 -11.85
CA ARG A 166 1.90 2.52 -12.38
C ARG A 166 2.00 3.83 -11.59
N GLU A 167 0.88 4.42 -11.21
CA GLU A 167 0.82 5.58 -10.30
C GLU A 167 1.53 5.28 -8.98
N THR A 168 1.17 4.17 -8.33
CA THR A 168 1.80 3.72 -7.08
C THR A 168 3.30 3.56 -7.24
N GLY A 169 3.75 2.88 -8.31
CA GLY A 169 5.17 2.68 -8.61
C GLY A 169 5.91 4.01 -8.79
N ALA A 170 5.29 4.99 -9.46
CA ALA A 170 5.88 6.31 -9.67
C ALA A 170 6.02 7.09 -8.35
N ILE A 171 4.97 7.14 -7.55
CA ILE A 171 4.97 7.78 -6.22
C ILE A 171 6.09 7.22 -5.35
N VAL A 172 6.16 5.89 -5.22
CA VAL A 172 7.16 5.23 -4.37
C VAL A 172 8.57 5.39 -4.93
N ALA A 173 8.75 5.40 -6.25
CA ALA A 173 10.06 5.66 -6.87
C ALA A 173 10.62 7.03 -6.48
N GLY A 174 9.79 8.08 -6.49
CA GLY A 174 10.17 9.43 -6.09
C GLY A 174 10.66 9.50 -4.64
N GLN A 175 9.91 8.88 -3.73
CA GLN A 175 10.24 8.84 -2.30
C GLN A 175 11.56 8.14 -2.02
N LEU A 176 11.83 7.04 -2.72
CA LEU A 176 13.06 6.29 -2.61
C LEU A 176 14.24 6.96 -3.34
N GLN A 177 14.01 8.06 -4.06
CA GLN A 177 15.01 8.67 -4.94
C GLN A 177 15.60 7.64 -5.93
N PHE A 178 14.77 6.71 -6.38
CA PHE A 178 15.23 5.49 -7.05
C PHE A 178 15.63 5.77 -8.51
N ARG A 179 16.91 6.14 -8.71
CA ARG A 179 17.46 6.55 -10.01
C ARG A 179 17.31 5.49 -11.10
N GLY A 180 17.27 4.21 -10.76
CA GLY A 180 17.03 3.12 -11.71
C GLY A 180 15.66 3.19 -12.41
N ALA A 181 14.67 3.83 -11.78
CA ALA A 181 13.33 4.00 -12.35
C ALA A 181 13.22 5.15 -13.37
N VAL A 182 14.22 6.03 -13.47
CA VAL A 182 14.15 7.25 -14.30
C VAL A 182 13.74 6.99 -15.76
N PRO A 183 14.26 5.96 -16.46
CA PRO A 183 13.81 5.66 -17.82
C PRO A 183 12.31 5.37 -17.88
N LYS A 184 11.79 4.55 -16.96
CA LYS A 184 10.36 4.23 -16.91
C LYS A 184 9.50 5.42 -16.50
N LEU A 185 9.94 6.23 -15.55
CA LEU A 185 9.23 7.46 -15.17
C LEU A 185 9.10 8.42 -16.37
N ARG A 186 10.12 8.52 -17.22
CA ARG A 186 10.04 9.32 -18.45
C ARG A 186 9.03 8.77 -19.44
N ASP A 187 8.96 7.45 -19.62
CA ASP A 187 7.95 6.81 -20.46
C ASP A 187 6.53 7.17 -19.97
N LEU A 188 6.32 7.14 -18.64
CA LEU A 188 5.02 7.44 -18.02
C LEU A 188 4.58 8.90 -18.13
N LEU A 189 5.44 9.84 -18.55
CA LEU A 189 5.01 11.21 -18.85
C LEU A 189 4.04 11.28 -20.03
N SER A 190 3.95 10.20 -20.82
CA SER A 190 3.00 10.04 -21.94
C SER A 190 1.75 9.22 -21.60
N ASP A 191 1.65 8.66 -20.39
CA ASP A 191 0.57 7.75 -19.96
C ASP A 191 -0.82 8.35 -20.17
N ASP A 192 -1.79 7.58 -20.67
CA ASP A 192 -3.08 8.09 -21.09
C ASP A 192 -4.18 7.99 -20.04
N ALA A 193 -3.92 7.38 -18.86
CA ALA A 193 -4.92 7.24 -17.82
C ALA A 193 -5.29 8.58 -17.19
N PHE A 194 -6.59 8.87 -17.07
CA PHE A 194 -7.09 10.11 -16.50
C PHE A 194 -8.39 9.92 -15.72
N TYR A 195 -8.69 10.89 -14.85
CA TYR A 195 -10.04 11.13 -14.33
C TYR A 195 -10.52 12.52 -14.76
N TRP A 196 -11.83 12.71 -14.79
CA TRP A 196 -12.44 14.01 -15.04
C TRP A 196 -12.45 14.83 -13.75
N ASN A 197 -11.91 16.04 -13.77
CA ASN A 197 -12.03 16.99 -12.68
C ASN A 197 -13.10 18.04 -13.02
N GLY A 198 -14.08 18.21 -12.13
CA GLY A 198 -15.20 19.14 -12.29
C GLY A 198 -16.51 18.60 -11.71
N CYS A 199 -17.37 19.51 -11.27
CA CYS A 199 -18.70 19.22 -10.76
C CYS A 199 -19.71 19.94 -11.68
N ALA A 200 -20.72 19.23 -12.18
CA ALA A 200 -21.87 19.85 -12.84
C ALA A 200 -23.16 19.34 -12.18
N PRO A 201 -24.21 20.18 -12.00
CA PRO A 201 -24.47 21.43 -12.72
C PRO A 201 -24.77 22.64 -11.82
N LEU A 202 -24.07 23.77 -12.01
CA LEU A 202 -24.65 25.10 -11.78
C LEU A 202 -23.87 26.22 -12.52
N PHE A 203 -22.61 26.02 -12.91
CA PHE A 203 -21.87 26.96 -13.76
C PHE A 203 -21.00 26.23 -14.79
N PHE A 204 -21.07 26.67 -16.05
CA PHE A 204 -20.34 26.16 -17.21
C PHE A 204 -18.82 26.41 -17.12
N VAL A 205 -18.13 25.83 -16.15
CA VAL A 205 -16.66 25.83 -16.10
C VAL A 205 -16.18 24.44 -16.50
N GLY A 206 -15.41 24.37 -17.59
CA GLY A 206 -15.12 23.15 -18.34
C GLY A 206 -14.56 21.99 -17.51
N LEU A 207 -14.96 20.77 -17.88
CA LEU A 207 -14.46 19.52 -17.33
C LEU A 207 -12.99 19.33 -17.73
N GLY A 208 -12.04 19.44 -16.81
CA GLY A 208 -10.65 19.12 -17.14
C GLY A 208 -10.38 17.62 -17.07
N LYS A 209 -9.27 17.19 -17.67
CA LYS A 209 -8.71 15.85 -17.46
C LYS A 209 -7.47 15.96 -16.59
N THR A 210 -7.44 15.20 -15.50
CA THR A 210 -6.21 14.99 -14.72
C THR A 210 -5.60 13.63 -15.10
N TYR A 211 -4.39 13.66 -15.66
CA TYR A 211 -3.61 12.48 -15.99
C TYR A 211 -2.74 12.07 -14.80
N TYR A 212 -3.34 11.37 -13.84
CA TYR A 212 -2.76 11.09 -12.53
C TYR A 212 -1.44 10.30 -12.60
N VAL A 213 -1.28 9.39 -13.56
CA VAL A 213 -0.01 8.66 -13.74
C VAL A 213 1.10 9.61 -14.21
N ARG A 214 0.80 10.54 -15.14
CA ARG A 214 1.77 11.55 -15.60
C ARG A 214 2.18 12.49 -14.47
N GLU A 215 1.21 12.89 -13.65
CA GLU A 215 1.44 13.73 -12.48
C GLU A 215 2.36 13.05 -11.48
N ALA A 216 2.06 11.80 -11.12
CA ALA A 216 2.91 11.00 -10.24
C ALA A 216 4.34 10.85 -10.80
N ALA A 217 4.49 10.55 -12.08
CA ALA A 217 5.79 10.41 -12.73
C ALA A 217 6.58 11.73 -12.75
N ARG A 218 5.91 12.85 -13.04
CA ARG A 218 6.52 14.19 -13.01
C ARG A 218 6.99 14.53 -11.60
N ASN A 219 6.14 14.39 -10.59
CA ASN A 219 6.47 14.66 -9.20
C ASN A 219 7.65 13.81 -8.73
N ALA A 220 7.70 12.53 -9.13
CA ALA A 220 8.81 11.65 -8.81
C ALA A 220 10.14 12.13 -9.44
N LEU A 221 10.12 12.55 -10.71
CA LEU A 221 11.31 13.10 -11.38
C LEU A 221 11.76 14.42 -10.75
N ASP A 222 10.81 15.29 -10.38
CA ASP A 222 11.10 16.58 -9.72
C ASP A 222 11.69 16.37 -8.32
N GLN A 223 11.17 15.42 -7.54
CA GLN A 223 11.77 15.01 -6.26
C GLN A 223 13.21 14.51 -6.43
N MET A 224 13.54 13.92 -7.58
CA MET A 224 14.91 13.51 -7.94
C MET A 224 15.75 14.65 -8.52
N GLY A 225 15.24 15.89 -8.58
CA GLY A 225 15.93 17.03 -9.19
C GLY A 225 16.11 16.89 -10.71
N ILE A 226 15.32 16.06 -11.39
CA ILE A 226 15.37 15.86 -12.84
C ILE A 226 14.33 16.77 -13.49
N ARG A 227 14.79 17.80 -14.22
CA ARG A 227 13.89 18.71 -14.93
C ARG A 227 13.06 17.96 -15.99
N VAL A 228 11.74 18.14 -15.91
CA VAL A 228 10.79 17.64 -16.92
C VAL A 228 10.33 18.79 -17.82
N PRO A 229 10.46 18.69 -19.16
CA PRO A 229 9.96 19.71 -20.08
C PRO A 229 8.46 19.99 -19.93
N ALA A 230 8.04 21.23 -20.19
CA ALA A 230 6.65 21.67 -20.06
C ALA A 230 5.67 21.01 -21.07
N SER A 231 6.18 20.29 -22.08
CA SER A 231 5.39 19.72 -23.18
C SER A 231 4.43 18.58 -22.81
N HIS A 232 4.43 18.13 -21.55
CA HIS A 232 3.61 17.00 -21.06
C HIS A 232 2.69 17.43 -19.91
N PRO A 233 1.70 18.32 -20.12
CA PRO A 233 0.89 18.84 -19.02
C PRO A 233 0.11 17.73 -18.30
N ALA A 234 0.20 17.71 -16.96
CA ALA A 234 -0.52 16.78 -16.09
C ALA A 234 -2.04 16.99 -16.11
N THR A 235 -2.46 18.22 -16.39
CA THR A 235 -3.86 18.62 -16.54
C THR A 235 -4.07 19.24 -17.91
N ARG A 236 -5.14 18.85 -18.61
CA ARG A 236 -5.57 19.51 -19.85
C ARG A 236 -7.01 20.01 -19.68
N PRO A 237 -7.29 21.29 -19.97
CA PRO A 237 -8.67 21.76 -20.04
C PRO A 237 -9.41 21.02 -21.16
N SER A 238 -10.71 20.78 -20.99
CA SER A 238 -11.56 20.42 -22.12
C SER A 238 -11.58 21.58 -23.11
N MET A 239 -11.32 21.27 -24.38
CA MET A 239 -11.66 22.16 -25.49
C MET A 239 -13.16 22.10 -25.74
#